data_AF-A0A7S1LD50-F1
#
_entry.id   AF-A0A7S1LD50-F1
#
_cell.length_a   1.000
_cell.length_b   1.000
_cell.length_c   1.000
_cell.angle_alpha   90.00
_cell.angle_beta   90.00
_cell.angle_gamma   90.00
#
_symmetry.space_group_name_H-M   'P 1'
#
loop_
_entity.id
_entity.type
_entity.pdbx_description
1 polymer ?
#
loop_
_entity_poly.entity_id
_entity_poly.type
_entity_poly.pdbx_seq_one_letter_code
_entity_poly.pdbx_strand_id
1 'polypeptide(L)'
;RMQNDAKVRDMVAKASGLSTDEIMKGPDGEEAEAPDQRAAIEACRTYNFEEKNKAFTFATYYTQPEVVRALTAVRRQCIRAVNGCMFALPKERQMSLEHFKDLQVNAMKEMAAFLKGEWTDTICNEIRACFDGVGKGWLNVGEKDQSIYEVSKLRKFFVTVKFMMEDSLFSLVYKSLEQFTDFFEQVSAFTVKVTDMTTVENKWPGSDAGDALEKQPLFTLELIESAGTFSYSTSLGDFEAIIIDLFDAAMDATRAIPQVEKFVMTQYFWKSD
;
A
#
# COMPACT_ATOMS: atom_id res chain seq x y z
N ARG A 1 16.10 -10.59 32.35
CA ARG A 1 14.79 -10.06 32.84
C ARG A 1 13.58 -10.81 32.27
N MET A 2 13.65 -11.42 31.08
CA MET A 2 12.56 -12.26 30.53
C MET A 2 12.34 -13.61 31.23
N GLN A 3 13.33 -14.16 31.94
CA GLN A 3 13.22 -15.49 32.56
C GLN A 3 12.32 -15.57 33.80
N ASN A 4 11.96 -14.45 34.43
CA ASN A 4 11.32 -14.45 35.76
C ASN A 4 9.85 -13.99 35.77
N ASP A 5 9.25 -13.69 34.62
CA ASP A 5 7.86 -13.21 34.58
C ASP A 5 6.90 -14.32 34.12
N ALA A 6 6.12 -14.84 35.07
CA ALA A 6 5.20 -15.96 34.86
C ALA A 6 4.10 -15.64 33.82
N LYS A 7 3.70 -14.38 33.68
CA LYS A 7 2.68 -13.98 32.70
C LYS A 7 3.22 -14.02 31.27
N VAL A 8 4.49 -13.66 31.09
CA VAL A 8 5.17 -13.70 29.79
C VAL A 8 5.33 -15.15 29.33
N ARG A 9 5.64 -16.07 30.25
CA ARG A 9 5.70 -17.52 29.94
C ARG A 9 4.37 -18.09 29.46
N ASP A 10 3.26 -17.77 30.13
CA ASP A 10 1.93 -18.27 29.76
C ASP A 10 1.46 -17.73 28.41
N MET A 11 1.78 -16.47 28.12
CA MET A 11 1.42 -15.83 26.85
C MET A 11 2.23 -16.40 25.66
N VAL A 12 3.52 -16.66 25.87
CA VAL A 12 4.39 -17.27 24.85
C VAL A 12 3.98 -18.72 24.57
N ALA A 13 3.63 -19.49 25.60
CA ALA A 13 3.17 -20.87 25.46
C ALA A 13 1.84 -20.98 24.69
N LYS A 14 0.88 -20.11 24.98
CA LYS A 14 -0.42 -20.07 24.26
C LYS A 14 -0.29 -19.63 22.81
N ALA A 15 0.64 -18.72 22.50
CA ALA A 15 0.79 -18.17 21.14
C ALA A 15 1.60 -19.08 20.19
N SER A 16 2.55 -19.85 20.72
CA SER A 16 3.45 -20.69 19.92
C SER A 16 3.14 -22.18 19.99
N GLY A 17 2.33 -22.62 20.97
CA GLY A 17 2.12 -24.04 21.27
C GLY A 17 3.34 -24.74 21.88
N LEU A 18 4.40 -23.99 22.19
CA LEU A 18 5.69 -24.48 22.68
C LEU A 18 6.04 -23.80 24.01
N SER A 19 6.66 -24.54 24.92
CA SER A 19 7.17 -23.99 26.18
C SER A 19 8.32 -23.00 25.94
N THR A 20 8.54 -22.10 26.90
CA THR A 20 9.66 -21.13 26.82
C THR A 20 11.03 -21.79 26.75
N ASP A 21 11.17 -22.99 27.33
CA ASP A 21 12.40 -23.78 27.24
C ASP A 21 12.58 -24.42 25.86
N GLU A 22 11.50 -24.83 25.19
CA GLU A 22 11.55 -25.36 23.81
C GLU A 22 11.90 -24.27 22.80
N ILE A 23 11.38 -23.06 22.99
CA ILE A 23 11.71 -21.90 22.13
C ILE A 23 13.18 -21.51 22.30
N MET A 24 13.72 -21.60 23.52
CA MET A 24 15.15 -21.34 23.76
C MET A 24 16.07 -22.40 23.15
N LYS A 25 15.59 -23.64 22.96
CA LYS A 25 16.36 -24.73 22.33
C LYS A 25 16.41 -24.62 20.80
N GLY A 26 15.48 -23.89 20.17
CA GLY A 26 15.39 -23.83 18.71
C GLY A 26 14.89 -25.14 18.09
N PRO A 27 14.66 -25.18 16.76
CA PRO A 27 14.14 -26.36 16.06
C PRO A 27 15.10 -27.56 16.05
N ASP A 28 16.38 -27.35 16.39
CA ASP A 28 17.42 -28.38 16.45
C ASP A 28 17.57 -28.90 17.90
N GLY A 29 16.46 -29.32 18.49
CA GLY A 29 16.39 -29.81 19.87
C GLY A 29 16.96 -31.22 20.10
N GLU A 30 17.70 -31.76 19.16
CA GLU A 30 18.50 -32.97 19.36
C GLU A 30 19.83 -32.56 20.00
N GLU A 31 20.22 -33.26 21.07
CA GLU A 31 21.55 -33.10 21.68
C GLU A 31 22.60 -33.18 20.57
N ALA A 32 23.28 -32.05 20.29
CA ALA A 32 24.32 -32.02 19.29
C ALA A 32 25.35 -33.11 19.61
N GLU A 33 25.45 -34.13 18.75
CA GLU A 33 26.59 -35.03 18.72
C GLU A 33 27.85 -34.17 18.75
N ALA A 34 28.84 -34.60 19.55
CA ALA A 34 30.08 -33.85 19.76
C ALA A 34 30.60 -33.31 18.42
N PRO A 35 30.82 -31.99 18.29
CA PRO A 35 30.99 -31.35 16.99
C PRO A 35 32.16 -32.00 16.24
N ASP A 36 31.91 -32.46 15.01
CA ASP A 36 32.96 -32.93 14.11
C ASP A 36 34.01 -31.80 14.00
N GLN A 37 35.25 -32.09 14.43
CA GLN A 37 36.32 -31.09 14.51
C GLN A 37 36.63 -30.44 13.15
N ARG A 38 36.13 -31.00 12.05
CA ARG A 38 36.23 -30.46 10.69
C ARG A 38 35.28 -29.28 10.41
N ALA A 39 34.26 -29.05 11.25
CA ALA A 39 33.31 -27.94 11.14
C ALA A 39 33.49 -26.89 12.25
N ALA A 40 34.59 -26.93 13.00
CA ALA A 40 34.91 -25.91 13.98
C ALA A 40 35.35 -24.62 13.27
N ILE A 41 34.42 -23.68 13.09
CA ILE A 41 34.77 -22.32 12.68
C ILE A 41 35.55 -21.70 13.84
N GLU A 42 36.85 -21.45 13.63
CA GLU A 42 37.69 -20.78 14.61
C GLU A 42 37.11 -19.39 14.86
N ALA A 43 36.51 -19.18 16.04
CA ALA A 43 35.99 -17.89 16.44
C ALA A 43 37.14 -16.88 16.38
N CYS A 44 37.03 -15.95 15.44
CA CYS A 44 38.06 -14.94 15.20
C CYS A 44 38.38 -14.21 16.51
N ARG A 45 39.54 -14.51 17.11
CA ARG A 45 39.90 -14.04 18.47
C ARG A 45 40.00 -12.52 18.58
N THR A 46 40.01 -11.81 17.45
CA THR A 46 40.04 -10.35 17.36
C THR A 46 38.66 -9.72 17.21
N TYR A 47 37.59 -10.49 17.01
CA TYR A 47 36.24 -9.95 16.84
C TYR A 47 35.58 -9.72 18.20
N ASN A 48 35.49 -8.45 18.61
CA ASN A 48 34.78 -8.05 19.81
C ASN A 48 33.26 -8.00 19.55
N PHE A 49 32.61 -9.16 19.73
CA PHE A 49 31.15 -9.26 19.58
C PHE A 49 30.40 -8.29 20.49
N GLU A 50 30.85 -8.09 21.73
CA GLU A 50 30.15 -7.24 22.68
C GLU A 50 30.14 -5.76 22.23
N GLU A 51 31.26 -5.26 21.74
CA GLU A 51 31.36 -3.91 21.19
C GLU A 51 30.49 -3.75 19.93
N LYS A 52 30.54 -4.70 19.00
CA LYS A 52 29.71 -4.67 17.78
C LYS A 52 28.23 -4.78 18.09
N ASN A 53 27.84 -5.61 19.05
CA ASN A 53 26.47 -5.75 19.50
C ASN A 53 25.97 -4.47 20.18
N LYS A 54 26.78 -3.81 21.01
CA LYS A 54 26.44 -2.50 21.61
C LYS A 54 26.27 -1.42 20.53
N ALA A 55 27.19 -1.34 19.58
CA ALA A 55 27.11 -0.40 18.47
C ALA A 55 25.87 -0.64 17.61
N PHE A 56 25.57 -1.90 17.27
CA PHE A 56 24.37 -2.28 16.52
C PHE A 56 23.09 -1.96 17.29
N THR A 57 23.01 -2.38 18.55
CA THR A 57 21.86 -2.13 19.44
C THR A 57 21.62 -0.63 19.61
N PHE A 58 22.67 0.19 19.65
CA PHE A 58 22.55 1.65 19.71
C PHE A 58 22.02 2.24 18.39
N ALA A 59 22.55 1.76 17.25
CA ALA A 59 22.19 2.26 15.93
C ALA A 59 20.76 1.87 15.51
N THR A 60 20.31 0.67 15.88
CA THR A 60 19.02 0.09 15.49
C THR A 60 17.86 0.51 16.40
N TYR A 61 16.68 0.66 15.81
CA TYR A 61 15.42 0.82 16.55
C TYR A 61 14.69 -0.51 16.77
N TYR A 62 15.19 -1.63 16.21
CA TYR A 62 14.70 -3.00 16.42
C TYR A 62 15.13 -3.58 17.77
N THR A 63 14.96 -2.82 18.86
CA THR A 63 15.37 -3.25 20.20
C THR A 63 14.24 -3.84 21.03
N GLN A 64 13.00 -3.77 20.53
CA GLN A 64 11.79 -4.15 21.24
C GLN A 64 10.82 -4.87 20.29
N PRO A 65 10.14 -5.94 20.73
CA PRO A 65 9.16 -6.66 19.91
C PRO A 65 7.98 -5.78 19.49
N GLU A 66 7.65 -4.75 20.26
CA GLU A 66 6.60 -3.77 19.97
C GLU A 66 6.85 -3.04 18.65
N VAL A 67 8.11 -2.73 18.33
CA VAL A 67 8.50 -2.11 17.06
C VAL A 67 8.20 -3.04 15.88
N VAL A 68 8.53 -4.33 16.01
CA VAL A 68 8.29 -5.33 14.95
C VAL A 68 6.79 -5.54 14.75
N ARG A 69 6.03 -5.62 15.85
CA ARG A 69 4.55 -5.70 15.81
C ARG A 69 3.95 -4.48 15.12
N ALA A 70 4.39 -3.27 15.48
CA ALA A 70 3.92 -2.03 14.89
C ALA A 70 4.22 -1.97 13.38
N LEU A 71 5.46 -2.26 12.95
CA LEU A 71 5.81 -2.29 11.53
C LEU A 71 5.02 -3.34 10.74
N THR A 72 4.78 -4.51 11.34
CA THR A 72 3.99 -5.57 10.71
C THR A 72 2.53 -5.12 10.53
N ALA A 73 1.97 -4.43 11.52
CA ALA A 73 0.62 -3.88 11.47
C ALA A 73 0.52 -2.78 10.38
N VAL A 74 1.43 -1.81 10.39
CA VAL A 74 1.57 -0.79 9.34
C VAL A 74 1.68 -1.41 7.96
N ARG A 75 2.52 -2.43 7.78
CA ARG A 75 2.69 -3.12 6.49
C ARG A 75 1.40 -3.79 6.03
N ARG A 76 0.62 -4.38 6.93
CA ARG A 76 -0.69 -4.97 6.60
C ARG A 76 -1.64 -3.90 6.06
N GLN A 77 -1.70 -2.73 6.71
CA GLN A 77 -2.54 -1.62 6.25
C GLN A 77 -2.06 -1.07 4.91
N CYS A 78 -0.74 -0.99 4.70
CA CYS A 78 -0.13 -0.59 3.42
C CYS A 78 -0.53 -1.53 2.27
N ILE A 79 -0.45 -2.85 2.50
CA ILE A 79 -0.90 -3.86 1.51
C ILE A 79 -2.37 -3.67 1.16
N ARG A 80 -3.21 -3.40 2.16
CA ARG A 80 -4.65 -3.14 1.95
C ARG A 80 -4.88 -1.92 1.05
N ALA A 81 -4.13 -0.83 1.25
CA ALA A 81 -4.21 0.34 0.38
C ALA A 81 -3.74 0.05 -1.05
N VAL A 82 -2.63 -0.67 -1.23
CA VAL A 82 -2.07 -1.01 -2.55
C VAL A 82 -2.99 -1.93 -3.37
N ASN A 83 -3.83 -2.73 -2.72
CA ASN A 83 -4.80 -3.59 -3.38
C ASN A 83 -6.09 -2.86 -3.82
N GLY A 84 -6.23 -1.58 -3.48
CA GLY A 84 -7.29 -0.73 -4.02
C GLY A 84 -7.06 -0.33 -5.48
N CYS A 85 -7.99 0.43 -6.05
CA CYS A 85 -7.87 1.05 -7.36
C CYS A 85 -8.52 2.44 -7.30
N MET A 86 -7.93 3.42 -7.99
CA MET A 86 -8.48 4.77 -8.07
C MET A 86 -9.53 4.94 -9.18
N PHE A 87 -9.67 3.95 -10.06
CA PHE A 87 -10.58 3.98 -11.19
C PHE A 87 -11.63 2.88 -11.09
N ALA A 88 -12.81 3.14 -11.64
CA ALA A 88 -13.79 2.13 -11.92
C ALA A 88 -13.58 1.61 -13.34
N LEU A 89 -13.42 0.29 -13.52
CA LEU A 89 -13.07 -0.32 -14.82
C LEU A 89 -14.25 -1.15 -15.39
N PRO A 90 -15.33 -0.49 -15.90
CA PRO A 90 -16.53 -1.19 -16.38
C PRO A 90 -16.29 -1.88 -17.73
N LYS A 91 -16.54 -3.19 -17.82
CA LYS A 91 -16.31 -3.96 -19.06
C LYS A 91 -17.56 -4.22 -19.91
N GLU A 92 -18.76 -4.06 -19.35
CA GLU A 92 -19.98 -4.58 -19.97
C GLU A 92 -21.04 -3.51 -20.26
N ARG A 93 -20.81 -2.25 -19.85
CA ARG A 93 -21.81 -1.18 -19.95
C ARG A 93 -21.30 -0.04 -20.82
N GLN A 94 -22.02 0.23 -21.91
CA GLN A 94 -21.81 1.43 -22.71
C GLN A 94 -22.32 2.66 -21.94
N MET A 95 -21.63 3.80 -22.09
CA MET A 95 -22.03 5.04 -21.42
C MET A 95 -21.59 6.30 -22.18
N SER A 96 -22.14 7.45 -21.80
CA SER A 96 -21.63 8.74 -22.30
C SER A 96 -20.26 9.06 -21.67
N LEU A 97 -19.49 9.92 -22.34
CA LEU A 97 -18.21 10.40 -21.80
C LEU A 97 -18.38 11.13 -20.46
N GLU A 98 -19.45 11.90 -20.31
CA GLU A 98 -19.79 12.59 -19.06
C GLU A 98 -20.04 11.60 -17.91
N HIS A 99 -20.83 10.55 -18.15
CA HIS A 99 -21.10 9.53 -17.13
C HIS A 99 -19.83 8.77 -16.74
N PHE A 100 -18.98 8.46 -17.72
CA PHE A 100 -17.69 7.84 -17.46
C PHE A 100 -16.80 8.73 -16.59
N LYS A 101 -16.71 10.02 -16.91
CA LYS A 101 -15.96 11.00 -16.11
C LYS A 101 -16.45 11.03 -14.67
N ASP A 102 -17.77 11.14 -14.46
CA ASP A 102 -18.36 11.14 -13.12
C ASP A 102 -18.06 9.85 -12.35
N LEU A 103 -18.15 8.70 -13.02
CA LEU A 103 -17.82 7.41 -12.45
C LEU A 103 -16.37 7.37 -11.94
N GLN A 104 -15.42 7.82 -12.76
CA GLN A 104 -14.00 7.86 -12.37
C GLN A 104 -13.73 8.86 -11.23
N VAL A 105 -14.31 10.06 -11.31
CA VAL A 105 -14.18 11.08 -10.27
C VAL A 105 -14.73 10.58 -8.93
N ASN A 106 -15.84 9.83 -8.94
CA ASN A 106 -16.40 9.25 -7.73
C ASN A 106 -15.51 8.14 -7.17
N ALA A 107 -14.98 7.25 -8.01
CA ALA A 107 -14.03 6.22 -7.57
C ALA A 107 -12.77 6.83 -6.91
N MET A 108 -12.20 7.89 -7.51
CA MET A 108 -11.08 8.64 -6.93
C MET A 108 -11.43 9.28 -5.59
N LYS A 109 -12.62 9.88 -5.47
CA LYS A 109 -13.10 10.49 -4.21
C LYS A 109 -13.26 9.46 -3.10
N GLU A 110 -13.86 8.30 -3.41
CA GLU A 110 -14.03 7.21 -2.45
C GLU A 110 -12.68 6.68 -1.96
N MET A 111 -11.74 6.45 -2.88
CA MET A 111 -10.40 6.00 -2.53
C MET A 111 -9.66 7.05 -1.68
N ALA A 112 -9.74 8.33 -2.05
CA ALA A 112 -9.14 9.41 -1.28
C ALA A 112 -9.76 9.54 0.13
N ALA A 113 -11.07 9.34 0.26
CA ALA A 113 -11.76 9.35 1.56
C ALA A 113 -11.29 8.18 2.44
N PHE A 114 -11.16 6.98 1.87
CA PHE A 114 -10.60 5.82 2.56
C PHE A 114 -9.16 6.08 3.06
N LEU A 115 -8.30 6.65 2.20
CA LEU A 115 -6.90 6.94 2.56
C LEU A 115 -6.79 7.97 3.69
N LYS A 116 -7.56 9.07 3.60
CA LYS A 116 -7.52 10.17 4.58
C LYS A 116 -8.19 9.81 5.91
N GLY A 117 -9.22 8.97 5.88
CA GLY A 117 -9.94 8.51 7.06
C GLY A 117 -9.44 7.16 7.53
N GLU A 118 -10.19 6.11 7.19
CA GLU A 118 -10.04 4.76 7.73
C GLU A 118 -8.59 4.25 7.72
N TRP A 119 -7.87 4.39 6.60
CA TRP A 119 -6.51 3.88 6.49
C TRP A 119 -5.55 4.59 7.46
N THR A 120 -5.56 5.92 7.48
CA THR A 120 -4.71 6.74 8.34
C THR A 120 -5.06 6.52 9.82
N ASP A 121 -6.35 6.51 10.16
CA ASP A 121 -6.83 6.30 11.53
C ASP A 121 -6.46 4.91 12.05
N THR A 122 -6.60 3.89 11.20
CA THR A 122 -6.25 2.51 11.57
C THR A 122 -4.76 2.38 11.84
N ILE A 123 -3.90 2.95 11.00
CA ILE A 123 -2.45 2.96 11.23
C ILE A 123 -2.12 3.65 12.56
N CYS A 124 -2.71 4.82 12.82
CA CYS A 124 -2.48 5.54 14.07
C CYS A 124 -2.88 4.71 15.29
N ASN A 125 -4.04 4.05 15.24
CA ASN A 125 -4.55 3.22 16.31
C ASN A 125 -3.70 1.97 16.54
N GLU A 126 -3.27 1.28 15.48
CA GLU A 126 -2.38 0.12 15.57
C GLU A 126 -1.03 0.48 16.18
N ILE A 127 -0.44 1.61 15.78
CA ILE A 127 0.82 2.10 16.36
C ILE A 127 0.63 2.40 17.85
N ARG A 128 -0.40 3.18 18.22
CA ARG A 128 -0.68 3.49 19.64
C ARG A 128 -0.86 2.22 20.47
N ALA A 129 -1.65 1.27 19.99
CA ALA A 129 -1.89 0.00 20.68
C ALA A 129 -0.62 -0.83 20.89
N CYS A 130 0.35 -0.76 19.97
CA CYS A 130 1.63 -1.45 20.13
C CYS A 130 2.54 -0.79 21.18
N PHE A 131 2.43 0.53 21.37
CA PHE A 131 3.27 1.29 22.29
C PHE A 131 2.60 1.64 23.64
N ASP A 132 1.30 1.37 23.83
CA ASP A 132 0.53 1.70 25.03
C ASP A 132 1.09 1.08 26.33
N GLY A 133 1.79 -0.06 26.20
CA GLY A 133 2.48 -0.74 27.32
C GLY A 133 3.97 -0.43 27.45
N VAL A 134 4.55 0.33 26.52
CA VAL A 134 5.98 0.67 26.53
C VAL A 134 6.17 1.84 27.50
N GLY A 135 6.70 1.54 28.69
CA GLY A 135 6.98 2.54 29.71
C GLY A 135 8.02 3.60 29.29
N LYS A 136 8.59 4.32 30.26
CA LYS A 136 9.59 5.39 30.01
C LYS A 136 10.83 4.84 29.28
N GLY A 137 11.17 5.42 28.12
CA GLY A 137 12.34 5.04 27.32
C GLY A 137 12.37 5.70 25.93
N TRP A 138 13.30 5.28 25.06
CA TRP A 138 13.55 5.83 23.72
C TRP A 138 12.40 5.64 22.69
N LEU A 139 11.32 4.95 23.08
CA LEU A 139 10.13 4.65 22.29
C LEU A 139 8.85 5.22 22.94
N ASN A 140 9.01 6.25 23.78
CA ASN A 140 7.91 6.92 24.45
C ASN A 140 7.11 7.81 23.47
N VAL A 141 5.91 7.39 23.12
CA VAL A 141 4.99 8.15 22.25
C VAL A 141 4.48 9.45 22.92
N GLY A 142 4.54 9.52 24.25
CA GLY A 142 4.25 10.73 25.04
C GLY A 142 5.45 11.65 25.24
N GLU A 143 6.50 11.57 24.41
CA GLU A 143 7.64 12.48 24.49
C GLU A 143 7.21 13.93 24.19
N LYS A 144 7.64 14.87 25.04
CA LYS A 144 7.32 16.30 24.94
C LYS A 144 8.53 17.13 24.53
N ASP A 145 9.73 16.62 24.77
CA ASP A 145 10.97 17.31 24.46
C ASP A 145 11.40 17.03 23.02
N GLN A 146 11.44 18.09 22.22
CA GLN A 146 11.85 18.02 20.82
C GLN A 146 13.28 17.51 20.65
N SER A 147 14.21 17.94 21.51
CA SER A 147 15.62 17.53 21.41
C SER A 147 15.79 16.04 21.69
N ILE A 148 15.02 15.49 22.64
CA ILE A 148 15.01 14.06 22.95
C ILE A 148 14.41 13.26 21.80
N TYR A 149 13.30 13.74 21.23
CA TYR A 149 12.66 13.08 20.10
C TYR A 149 13.56 13.02 18.87
N GLU A 150 14.24 14.12 18.53
CA GLU A 150 15.07 14.21 17.32
C GLU A 150 16.22 13.20 17.27
N VAL A 151 16.75 12.83 18.45
CA VAL A 151 17.80 11.81 18.59
C VAL A 151 17.27 10.44 18.98
N SER A 152 15.95 10.28 19.11
CA SER A 152 15.31 9.05 19.56
C SER A 152 15.26 7.97 18.47
N LYS A 153 15.10 6.73 18.93
CA LYS A 153 14.78 5.59 18.06
C LYS A 153 13.36 5.68 17.50
N LEU A 154 12.46 6.36 18.21
CA LEU A 154 11.09 6.60 17.79
C LEU A 154 11.04 7.43 16.49
N ARG A 155 11.91 8.45 16.35
CA ARG A 155 12.01 9.22 15.10
C ARG A 155 12.42 8.36 13.92
N LYS A 156 13.42 7.48 14.08
CA LYS A 156 13.83 6.53 13.03
C LYS A 156 12.68 5.58 12.63
N PHE A 157 11.90 5.15 13.62
CA PHE A 157 10.69 4.36 13.39
C PHE A 157 9.66 5.14 12.55
N PHE A 158 9.31 6.38 12.91
CA PHE A 158 8.33 7.17 12.14
C PHE A 158 8.81 7.53 10.75
N VAL A 159 10.12 7.80 10.55
CA VAL A 159 10.70 7.96 9.21
C VAL A 159 10.50 6.69 8.37
N THR A 160 10.65 5.51 8.97
CA THR A 160 10.40 4.24 8.28
C THR A 160 8.91 4.08 7.92
N VAL A 161 8.01 4.37 8.87
CA VAL A 161 6.56 4.33 8.64
C VAL A 161 6.15 5.29 7.53
N LYS A 162 6.70 6.52 7.53
CA LYS A 162 6.49 7.50 6.47
C LYS A 162 6.86 6.93 5.10
N PHE A 163 8.06 6.38 4.95
CA PHE A 163 8.48 5.80 3.67
C PHE A 163 7.62 4.61 3.26
N MET A 164 7.20 3.76 4.20
CA MET A 164 6.27 2.66 3.89
C MET A 164 4.93 3.17 3.36
N MET A 165 4.40 4.25 3.94
CA MET A 165 3.15 4.86 3.49
C MET A 165 3.32 5.55 2.13
N GLU A 166 4.38 6.33 1.94
CA GLU A 166 4.68 7.01 0.66
C GLU A 166 4.89 6.02 -0.49
N ASP A 167 5.64 4.94 -0.27
CA ASP A 167 5.86 3.85 -1.23
C ASP A 167 4.54 3.14 -1.60
N SER A 168 3.66 2.98 -0.61
CA SER A 168 2.34 2.36 -0.82
C SER A 168 1.41 3.26 -1.63
N LEU A 169 1.41 4.57 -1.37
CA LEU A 169 0.65 5.54 -2.16
C LEU A 169 1.16 5.60 -3.59
N PHE A 170 2.48 5.66 -3.78
CA PHE A 170 3.09 5.60 -5.10
C PHE A 170 2.69 4.32 -5.85
N SER A 171 2.80 3.16 -5.19
CA SER A 171 2.43 1.87 -5.77
C SER A 171 0.94 1.79 -6.14
N LEU A 172 0.04 2.34 -5.32
CA LEU A 172 -1.39 2.43 -5.61
C LEU A 172 -1.64 3.28 -6.87
N VAL A 173 -1.01 4.47 -6.94
CA VAL A 173 -1.17 5.36 -8.10
C VAL A 173 -0.67 4.68 -9.36
N TYR A 174 0.57 4.19 -9.33
CA TYR A 174 1.20 3.56 -10.48
C TYR A 174 0.39 2.37 -11.02
N LYS A 175 -0.02 1.45 -10.13
CA LYS A 175 -0.85 0.30 -10.52
C LYS A 175 -2.22 0.71 -11.04
N SER A 176 -2.85 1.72 -10.46
CA SER A 176 -4.15 2.20 -10.95
C SER A 176 -4.04 2.78 -12.35
N LEU A 177 -2.99 3.55 -12.62
CA LEU A 177 -2.73 4.12 -13.96
C LEU A 177 -2.43 3.02 -14.97
N GLU A 178 -1.60 2.04 -14.63
CA GLU A 178 -1.32 0.85 -15.46
C GLU A 178 -2.62 0.10 -15.80
N GLN A 179 -3.45 -0.19 -14.78
CA GLN A 179 -4.76 -0.84 -14.98
C GLN A 179 -5.71 -0.01 -15.85
N PHE A 180 -5.65 1.32 -15.76
CA PHE A 180 -6.47 2.22 -16.56
C PHE A 180 -6.02 2.22 -18.04
N THR A 181 -4.72 2.19 -18.29
CA THR A 181 -4.15 2.02 -19.64
C THR A 181 -4.51 0.66 -20.22
N ASP A 182 -4.27 -0.43 -19.48
CA ASP A 182 -4.62 -1.79 -19.88
C ASP A 182 -6.12 -1.92 -20.18
N PHE A 183 -6.96 -1.25 -19.39
CA PHE A 183 -8.39 -1.20 -19.59
C PHE A 183 -8.73 -0.56 -20.95
N PHE A 184 -8.13 0.58 -21.28
CA PHE A 184 -8.37 1.23 -22.58
C PHE A 184 -7.87 0.39 -23.75
N GLU A 185 -6.69 -0.22 -23.65
CA GLU A 185 -6.19 -1.13 -24.68
C GLU A 185 -7.13 -2.32 -24.88
N GLN A 186 -7.64 -2.90 -23.78
CA GLN A 186 -8.59 -4.00 -23.84
C GLN A 186 -9.91 -3.58 -24.46
N VAL A 187 -10.54 -2.49 -24.04
CA VAL A 187 -11.85 -2.07 -24.57
C VAL A 187 -11.75 -1.51 -25.98
N SER A 188 -10.62 -0.91 -26.37
CA SER A 188 -10.42 -0.37 -27.71
C SER A 188 -9.87 -1.38 -28.72
N ALA A 189 -9.54 -2.62 -28.30
CA ALA A 189 -9.05 -3.67 -29.19
C ALA A 189 -10.14 -4.15 -30.17
N PHE A 190 -10.40 -3.33 -31.18
CA PHE A 190 -11.29 -3.54 -32.30
C PHE A 190 -10.54 -3.22 -33.60
N THR A 191 -10.82 -3.98 -34.64
CA THR A 191 -10.46 -3.67 -36.02
C THR A 191 -11.75 -3.46 -36.78
N VAL A 192 -12.03 -2.21 -37.13
CA VAL A 192 -13.25 -1.82 -37.85
C VAL A 192 -12.92 -1.65 -39.32
N LYS A 193 -13.62 -2.38 -40.19
CA LYS A 193 -13.54 -2.24 -41.64
C LYS A 193 -14.90 -1.83 -42.18
N VAL A 194 -14.98 -0.58 -42.64
CA VAL A 194 -16.17 -0.05 -43.32
C VAL A 194 -16.06 -0.38 -44.80
N THR A 195 -16.95 -1.23 -45.30
CA THR A 195 -16.98 -1.62 -46.72
C THR A 195 -17.97 -0.75 -47.50
N ASP A 196 -19.13 -0.46 -46.91
CA ASP A 196 -20.16 0.42 -47.48
C ASP A 196 -21.01 1.03 -46.34
N MET A 197 -21.91 1.96 -46.66
CA MET A 197 -22.79 2.66 -45.71
C MET A 197 -23.67 1.72 -44.86
N THR A 198 -23.90 0.50 -45.33
CA THR A 198 -24.71 -0.52 -44.64
C THR A 198 -23.88 -1.70 -44.12
N THR A 199 -22.58 -1.75 -44.43
CA THR A 199 -21.74 -2.91 -44.17
C THR A 199 -20.46 -2.51 -43.43
N VAL A 200 -20.45 -2.79 -42.13
CA VAL A 200 -19.31 -2.57 -41.23
C VAL A 200 -18.92 -3.90 -40.60
N GLU A 201 -17.67 -4.31 -40.79
CA GLU A 201 -17.09 -5.50 -40.17
C GLU A 201 -16.28 -5.09 -38.94
N ASN A 202 -16.67 -5.57 -37.76
CA ASN A 202 -15.92 -5.39 -36.52
C ASN A 202 -15.25 -6.71 -36.15
N LYS A 203 -13.92 -6.70 -36.02
CA LYS A 203 -13.15 -7.82 -35.49
C LYS A 203 -12.50 -7.45 -34.17
N TRP A 204 -12.35 -8.41 -33.28
CA TRP A 204 -11.65 -8.26 -32.01
C TRP A 204 -10.94 -9.56 -31.65
N PRO A 205 -9.96 -9.57 -30.72
CA PRO A 205 -9.33 -10.81 -30.30
C PRO A 205 -10.36 -11.84 -29.84
N GLY A 206 -10.44 -12.98 -30.55
CA GLY A 206 -11.41 -14.05 -30.30
C GLY A 206 -12.70 -13.99 -31.13
N SER A 207 -12.90 -12.97 -31.99
CA SER A 207 -14.11 -12.85 -32.82
C SER A 207 -14.25 -13.93 -33.90
N ASP A 208 -13.19 -14.68 -34.19
CA ASP A 208 -13.20 -15.77 -35.18
C ASP A 208 -13.79 -17.09 -34.62
N ALA A 209 -14.05 -17.16 -33.30
CA ALA A 209 -14.66 -18.32 -32.66
C ALA A 209 -16.17 -18.39 -32.94
N GLY A 210 -16.70 -19.60 -33.13
CA GLY A 210 -18.13 -19.81 -33.45
C GLY A 210 -19.10 -19.44 -32.32
N ASP A 211 -18.60 -19.31 -31.09
CA ASP A 211 -19.30 -18.92 -29.87
C ASP A 211 -18.82 -17.56 -29.32
N ALA A 212 -18.17 -16.75 -30.16
CA ALA A 212 -17.66 -15.44 -29.76
C ALA A 212 -18.78 -14.54 -29.22
N LEU A 213 -18.63 -14.08 -27.98
CA LEU A 213 -19.51 -13.07 -27.41
C LEU A 213 -19.22 -11.71 -28.06
N GLU A 214 -20.27 -10.98 -28.43
CA GLU A 214 -20.14 -9.65 -29.03
C GLU A 214 -19.50 -8.68 -28.02
N LYS A 215 -18.36 -8.12 -28.41
CA LYS A 215 -17.66 -7.13 -27.60
C LYS A 215 -18.36 -5.77 -27.73
N GLN A 216 -18.74 -5.19 -26.60
CA GLN A 216 -19.45 -3.92 -26.57
C GLN A 216 -18.47 -2.73 -26.60
N PRO A 217 -18.77 -1.64 -27.34
CA PRO A 217 -18.01 -0.41 -27.26
C PRO A 217 -18.16 0.25 -25.88
N LEU A 218 -17.14 0.98 -25.43
CA LEU A 218 -17.19 1.66 -24.13
C LEU A 218 -18.14 2.87 -24.14
N PHE A 219 -18.16 3.62 -25.25
CA PHE A 219 -18.86 4.90 -25.32
C PHE A 219 -20.02 4.90 -26.31
N THR A 220 -21.11 5.54 -25.92
CA THR A 220 -22.24 5.88 -26.79
C THR A 220 -22.08 7.31 -27.31
N LEU A 221 -22.33 7.52 -28.60
CA LEU A 221 -22.30 8.81 -29.27
C LEU A 221 -23.66 9.11 -29.89
N GLU A 222 -24.13 10.35 -29.81
CA GLU A 222 -25.31 10.81 -30.52
C GLU A 222 -24.90 11.51 -31.82
N LEU A 223 -25.71 11.34 -32.86
CA LEU A 223 -25.54 12.05 -34.12
C LEU A 223 -26.42 13.30 -34.10
N ILE A 224 -25.79 14.46 -34.24
CA ILE A 224 -26.45 15.77 -34.25
C ILE A 224 -26.43 16.29 -35.69
N GLU A 225 -27.61 16.67 -36.20
CA GLU A 225 -27.73 17.39 -37.45
C GLU A 225 -27.70 18.90 -37.18
N SER A 226 -26.79 19.62 -37.82
CA SER A 226 -26.72 21.08 -37.77
C SER A 226 -26.43 21.65 -39.15
N ALA A 227 -27.31 22.55 -39.62
CA ALA A 227 -27.19 23.25 -40.90
C ALA A 227 -26.94 22.33 -42.12
N GLY A 228 -27.58 21.15 -42.16
CA GLY A 228 -27.42 20.17 -43.25
C GLY A 228 -26.13 19.37 -43.20
N THR A 229 -25.40 19.41 -42.07
CA THR A 229 -24.23 18.56 -41.80
C THR A 229 -24.49 17.70 -40.56
N PHE A 230 -23.95 16.48 -40.55
CA PHE A 230 -23.99 15.61 -39.39
C PHE A 230 -22.67 15.69 -38.62
N SER A 231 -22.77 15.81 -37.30
CA SER A 231 -21.65 15.81 -36.36
C SER A 231 -21.95 14.91 -35.17
N TYR A 232 -20.92 14.46 -34.45
CA TYR A 232 -21.13 13.73 -33.20
C TYR A 232 -21.36 14.70 -32.03
N SER A 233 -22.12 14.26 -31.03
CA SER A 233 -22.37 15.01 -29.79
C SER A 233 -21.12 15.30 -28.96
N THR A 234 -20.07 14.50 -29.15
CA THR A 234 -18.81 14.60 -28.43
C THR A 234 -17.68 14.49 -29.44
N SER A 235 -16.75 15.45 -29.41
CA SER A 235 -15.62 15.46 -30.33
C SER A 235 -14.53 14.49 -29.86
N LEU A 236 -13.67 14.05 -30.77
CA LEU A 236 -12.52 13.20 -30.42
C LEU A 236 -11.58 13.92 -29.43
N GLY A 237 -11.44 15.25 -29.55
CA GLY A 237 -10.63 16.06 -28.64
C GLY A 237 -11.15 16.06 -27.21
N ASP A 238 -12.47 15.96 -27.02
CA ASP A 238 -13.07 15.89 -25.67
C ASP A 238 -12.72 14.56 -24.98
N PHE A 239 -12.67 13.45 -25.72
CA PHE A 239 -12.23 12.16 -25.17
C PHE A 239 -10.78 12.22 -24.70
N GLU A 240 -9.89 12.74 -25.54
CA GLU A 240 -8.48 12.88 -25.21
C GLU A 240 -8.30 13.76 -23.97
N ALA A 241 -8.90 14.96 -23.97
CA ALA A 241 -8.81 15.90 -22.87
C ALA A 241 -9.33 15.29 -21.54
N ILE A 242 -10.51 14.67 -21.56
CA ILE A 242 -11.10 14.09 -20.34
C ILE A 242 -10.27 12.92 -19.82
N ILE A 243 -9.77 12.05 -20.69
CA ILE A 243 -8.96 10.90 -20.26
C ILE A 243 -7.63 11.37 -19.65
N ILE A 244 -6.97 12.37 -20.25
CA ILE A 244 -5.76 12.98 -19.69
C ILE A 244 -6.04 13.66 -18.36
N ASP A 245 -7.11 14.46 -18.27
CA ASP A 245 -7.52 15.13 -17.03
C ASP A 245 -7.76 14.12 -15.89
N LEU A 246 -8.37 12.96 -16.19
CA LEU A 246 -8.59 11.89 -15.21
C LEU A 246 -7.29 11.24 -14.76
N PHE A 247 -6.34 11.07 -15.68
CA PHE A 247 -5.01 10.54 -15.40
C PHE A 247 -4.24 11.48 -14.45
N ASP A 248 -4.25 12.79 -14.74
CA ASP A 248 -3.62 13.81 -13.90
C ASP A 248 -4.29 13.95 -12.53
N ALA A 249 -5.62 13.93 -12.49
CA ALA A 249 -6.38 13.99 -11.25
C ALA A 249 -6.05 12.82 -10.30
N ALA A 250 -5.80 11.63 -10.85
CA ALA A 250 -5.41 10.46 -10.08
C ALA A 250 -4.01 10.61 -9.44
N MET A 251 -3.08 11.27 -10.12
CA MET A 251 -1.77 11.59 -9.54
C MET A 251 -1.89 12.59 -8.38
N ASP A 252 -2.75 13.59 -8.51
CA ASP A 252 -2.96 14.59 -7.46
C ASP A 252 -3.82 14.09 -6.28
N ALA A 253 -4.60 13.02 -6.47
CA ALA A 253 -5.51 12.48 -5.45
C ALA A 253 -4.82 12.09 -4.13
N THR A 254 -3.53 11.72 -4.18
CA THR A 254 -2.75 11.27 -3.02
C THR A 254 -1.88 12.36 -2.38
N ARG A 255 -1.89 13.59 -2.91
CA ARG A 255 -0.98 14.67 -2.47
C ARG A 255 -1.21 15.14 -1.03
N ALA A 256 -2.44 15.05 -0.55
CA ALA A 256 -2.87 15.60 0.74
C ALA A 256 -3.15 14.50 1.78
N ILE A 257 -2.45 13.37 1.72
CA ILE A 257 -2.57 12.33 2.74
C ILE A 257 -1.79 12.73 4.00
N PRO A 258 -2.44 12.74 5.19
CA PRO A 258 -1.77 13.15 6.41
C PRO A 258 -0.66 12.19 6.86
N GLN A 259 0.38 12.74 7.48
CA GLN A 259 1.45 11.95 8.08
C GLN A 259 1.05 11.48 9.48
N VAL A 260 1.11 10.17 9.72
CA VAL A 260 0.63 9.52 10.96
C VAL A 260 1.40 9.93 12.21
N GLU A 261 2.66 10.35 12.06
CA GLU A 261 3.52 10.81 13.16
C GLU A 261 2.84 11.90 14.00
N LYS A 262 2.21 12.89 13.34
CA LYS A 262 1.53 14.01 14.00
C LYS A 262 0.34 13.57 14.85
N PHE A 263 -0.38 12.54 14.41
CA PHE A 263 -1.57 12.05 15.10
C PHE A 263 -1.20 11.10 16.22
N VAL A 264 -0.13 10.31 16.07
CA VAL A 264 0.31 9.37 17.10
C VAL A 264 1.01 10.12 18.24
N MET A 265 1.86 11.11 17.94
CA MET A 265 2.57 11.93 18.92
C MET A 265 1.73 13.14 19.38
N THR A 266 0.66 12.88 20.14
CA THR A 266 -0.31 13.92 20.57
C THR A 266 0.24 14.91 21.61
N GLN A 267 1.28 14.53 22.35
CA GLN A 267 1.92 15.40 23.35
C GLN A 267 3.11 16.19 22.81
N TYR A 268 3.45 15.99 21.54
CA TYR A 268 4.51 16.69 20.84
C TYR A 268 4.01 18.02 20.31
N PHE A 269 4.73 19.11 20.61
CA PHE A 269 4.35 20.46 20.17
C PHE A 269 4.53 20.61 18.66
N TRP A 270 3.47 20.33 17.91
CA TRP A 270 3.37 20.80 16.53
C TRP A 270 3.06 22.31 16.60
N LYS A 271 4.05 23.17 16.31
CA LYS A 271 3.75 24.56 15.96
C LYS A 271 2.74 24.48 14.80
N SER A 272 1.56 25.07 15.00
CA SER A 272 0.48 25.07 14.04
C SER A 272 1.00 25.53 12.67
N ASP A 273 0.86 24.67 11.67
CA ASP A 273 0.95 25.05 10.25
C ASP A 273 -0.30 25.87 9.90
#